data_AF-U3C7V3-F1
#
_entry.id   AF-U3C7V3-F1
#
_cell.length_a   1.000
_cell.length_b   1.000
_cell.length_c   1.000
_cell.angle_alpha   90.00
_cell.angle_beta   90.00
_cell.angle_gamma   90.00
#
_symmetry.space_group_name_H-M   'P 1'
#
loop_
_entity.id
_entity.type
_entity.pdbx_description
1 polymer ?
#
loop_
_entity_poly.entity_id
_entity_poly.type
_entity_poly.pdbx_seq_one_letter_code
_entity_poly.pdbx_strand_id
1 'polypeptide(L)'
;AYGIDEDTLKQIRDDQEKLKESLIDVISRSHPLRPSEVTNVQFRTVRVFIREFQNIFTLNYDILLYWAINKTNREIDSHRYLNKTDGFDSNYWSQDRSQNLFFVHGGLHLYDTGTDIKKHIYYRDERIGIVDQVQENLDAGRFPLFVSEPTHEKKPQKIEHNPYLNRCYQSLKSLDGVLYIHGHSMDDNDMHIFEQIKKSRVSKVYVVIFGDPNNERNRRARANALTFLQKPGLEVEFYDSATAPLWA
;
A
#
# COMPACT_ATOMS: atom_id res chain seq x y z
N ALA A 1 0.77 33.27 -25.14
CA ALA A 1 1.53 32.59 -24.07
C ALA A 1 0.83 32.91 -22.75
N TYR A 2 0.15 31.94 -22.14
CA TYR A 2 -0.45 32.13 -20.82
C TYR A 2 0.69 32.14 -19.80
N GLY A 3 1.13 33.33 -19.39
CA GLY A 3 2.11 33.48 -18.33
C GLY A 3 1.46 33.10 -17.01
N ILE A 4 1.94 32.02 -16.40
CA ILE A 4 1.62 31.70 -15.02
C ILE A 4 2.19 32.83 -14.17
N ASP A 5 1.35 33.45 -13.34
CA ASP A 5 1.70 34.54 -12.46
C ASP A 5 2.82 34.15 -11.48
N GLU A 6 3.79 35.05 -11.23
CA GLU A 6 4.96 34.77 -10.38
C GLU A 6 4.54 34.39 -8.95
N ASP A 7 3.46 34.99 -8.46
CA ASP A 7 2.89 34.66 -7.15
C ASP A 7 2.32 33.23 -7.12
N THR A 8 1.73 32.76 -8.22
CA THR A 8 1.25 31.38 -8.35
C THR A 8 2.42 30.39 -8.37
N LEU A 9 3.51 30.71 -9.09
CA LEU A 9 4.72 29.88 -9.10
C LEU A 9 5.38 29.80 -7.71
N LYS A 10 5.39 30.91 -6.97
CA LYS A 10 5.89 30.95 -5.59
C LYS A 10 5.03 30.10 -4.66
N GLN A 11 3.71 30.22 -4.75
CA GLN A 11 2.78 29.43 -3.94
C GLN A 11 2.93 27.93 -4.20
N ILE A 12 3.07 27.51 -5.47
CA ILE A 12 3.32 26.11 -5.83
C ILE A 12 4.60 25.58 -5.17
N ARG A 13 5.68 26.37 -5.16
CA ARG A 13 6.94 25.98 -4.53
C ARG A 13 6.80 25.86 -3.01
N ASP A 14 6.14 26.83 -2.37
CA ASP A 14 5.92 26.81 -0.92
C ASP A 14 5.05 25.61 -0.49
N ASP A 15 4.03 25.26 -1.29
CA ASP A 15 3.19 24.10 -1.03
C ASP A 15 3.94 22.77 -1.26
N GLN A 16 4.83 22.71 -2.25
CA GLN A 16 5.72 21.56 -2.46
C GLN A 16 6.67 21.34 -1.27
N GLU A 17 7.30 22.40 -0.76
CA GLU A 17 8.18 22.30 0.42
C GLU A 17 7.41 21.88 1.67
N LYS A 18 6.22 22.44 1.92
CA LYS A 18 5.37 22.00 3.06
C LYS A 18 4.97 20.53 2.94
N LEU A 19 4.61 20.08 1.74
CA LEU A 19 4.24 18.69 1.51
C LEU A 19 5.43 17.76 1.77
N LYS A 20 6.60 18.15 1.28
CA LYS A 20 7.86 17.44 1.48
C LYS A 20 8.19 17.33 2.97
N GLU A 21 8.21 18.44 3.71
CA GLU A 21 8.49 18.45 5.15
C GLU A 21 7.50 17.60 5.94
N SER A 22 6.20 17.71 5.62
CA SER A 22 5.15 16.93 6.27
C SER A 22 5.32 15.43 6.03
N LEU A 23 5.68 15.03 4.81
CA LEU A 23 5.90 13.63 4.47
C LEU A 23 7.11 13.06 5.21
N ILE A 24 8.23 13.79 5.24
CA ILE A 24 9.45 13.41 5.97
C ILE A 24 9.16 13.23 7.47
N ASP A 25 8.43 14.18 8.06
CA ASP A 25 8.09 14.16 9.48
C ASP A 25 7.20 12.96 9.83
N VAL A 26 6.18 12.69 9.00
CA VAL A 26 5.29 11.53 9.20
C VAL A 26 6.05 10.21 9.09
N ILE A 27 6.91 10.06 8.08
CA ILE A 27 7.74 8.85 7.90
C ILE A 27 8.64 8.66 9.12
N SER A 28 9.32 9.72 9.56
CA SER A 28 10.29 9.67 10.66
C SER A 28 9.65 9.38 12.02
N ARG A 29 8.39 9.80 12.24
CA ARG A 29 7.66 9.58 13.50
C ARG A 29 6.91 8.25 13.57
N SER A 30 6.39 7.77 12.44
CA SER A 30 5.40 6.69 12.42
C SER A 30 5.95 5.36 11.90
N HIS A 31 7.14 5.37 11.29
CA HIS A 31 7.74 4.19 10.68
C HIS A 31 9.13 3.93 11.26
N PRO A 32 9.50 2.67 11.56
CA PRO A 32 10.87 2.36 11.96
C PRO A 32 11.85 2.80 10.86
N LEU A 33 12.96 3.45 11.21
CA LEU A 33 13.89 3.96 10.20
C LEU A 33 14.63 2.82 9.51
N ARG A 34 14.83 1.72 10.24
CA ARG A 34 15.59 0.56 9.75
C ARG A 34 14.83 -0.75 9.98
N PRO A 35 15.00 -1.74 9.08
CA PRO A 35 14.44 -3.08 9.29
C PRO A 35 15.00 -3.80 10.53
N SER A 36 16.03 -3.26 11.20
CA SER A 36 16.57 -3.80 12.45
C SER A 36 15.76 -3.41 13.69
N GLU A 37 14.91 -2.39 13.58
CA GLU A 37 14.03 -1.92 14.67
C GLU A 37 12.76 -2.77 14.79
N VAL A 38 12.47 -3.59 13.77
CA VAL A 38 11.42 -4.62 13.81
C VAL A 38 12.05 -5.96 14.17
N THR A 39 11.47 -6.64 15.15
CA THR A 39 12.06 -7.88 15.67
C THR A 39 11.93 -9.04 14.67
N ASN A 40 12.83 -10.02 14.75
CA ASN A 40 12.74 -11.22 13.91
C ASN A 40 11.45 -12.02 14.18
N VAL A 41 10.89 -11.96 15.40
CA VAL A 41 9.61 -12.60 15.73
C VAL A 41 8.48 -11.96 14.93
N GLN A 42 8.37 -10.62 14.97
CA GLN A 42 7.34 -9.89 14.21
C GLN A 42 7.42 -10.16 12.70
N PHE A 43 8.64 -10.19 12.13
CA PHE A 43 8.81 -10.58 10.73
C PHE A 43 8.34 -12.01 10.46
N ARG A 44 8.60 -12.97 11.35
CA ARG A 44 8.09 -14.35 11.19
C ARG A 44 6.57 -14.38 11.28
N THR A 45 5.97 -13.68 12.24
CA THR A 45 4.51 -13.62 12.44
C THR A 45 3.81 -13.14 11.16
N VAL A 46 4.20 -11.98 10.64
CA VAL A 46 3.59 -11.43 9.41
C VAL A 46 3.80 -12.34 8.21
N ARG A 47 4.98 -12.99 8.10
CA ARG A 47 5.31 -13.90 7.00
C ARG A 47 4.47 -15.17 7.01
N VAL A 48 4.24 -15.75 8.18
CA VAL A 48 3.35 -16.91 8.33
C VAL A 48 1.96 -16.53 7.87
N PHE A 49 1.46 -15.37 8.27
CA PHE A 49 0.14 -14.90 7.87
C PHE A 49 0.04 -14.67 6.34
N ILE A 50 0.92 -13.85 5.77
CA ILE A 50 0.82 -13.45 4.34
C ILE A 50 1.09 -14.59 3.36
N ARG A 51 1.75 -15.67 3.80
CA ARG A 51 2.01 -16.85 2.97
C ARG A 51 0.71 -17.58 2.59
N GLU A 52 -0.29 -17.53 3.45
CA GLU A 52 -1.58 -18.21 3.25
C GLU A 52 -2.42 -17.56 2.14
N PHE A 53 -2.01 -16.37 1.66
CA PHE A 53 -2.70 -15.63 0.61
C PHE A 53 -1.98 -15.74 -0.74
N GLN A 54 -2.76 -16.00 -1.79
CA GLN A 54 -2.25 -16.02 -3.16
C GLN A 54 -1.87 -14.62 -3.65
N ASN A 55 -2.74 -13.64 -3.41
CA ASN A 55 -2.57 -12.25 -3.78
C ASN A 55 -2.64 -11.35 -2.54
N ILE A 56 -1.80 -10.32 -2.48
CA ILE A 56 -1.75 -9.33 -1.40
C ILE A 56 -1.89 -7.94 -2.01
N PHE A 57 -2.85 -7.18 -1.52
CA PHE A 57 -3.07 -5.79 -1.88
C PHE A 57 -2.89 -4.93 -0.64
N THR A 58 -2.08 -3.89 -0.74
CA THR A 58 -1.92 -2.90 0.31
C THR A 58 -2.33 -1.51 -0.18
N LEU A 59 -3.02 -0.79 0.69
CA LEU A 59 -3.30 0.65 0.53
C LEU A 59 -2.34 1.49 1.37
N ASN A 60 -1.56 0.86 2.26
CA ASN A 60 -0.55 1.56 3.06
C ASN A 60 0.63 1.97 2.19
N TYR A 61 1.13 3.18 2.44
CA TYR A 61 2.29 3.74 1.76
C TYR A 61 3.62 3.30 2.36
N ASP A 62 3.59 2.71 3.57
CA ASP A 62 4.79 2.34 4.32
C ASP A 62 5.63 1.24 3.63
N ILE A 63 6.81 0.98 4.19
CA ILE A 63 7.76 0.00 3.65
C ILE A 63 7.85 -1.27 4.52
N LEU A 64 6.98 -1.44 5.54
CA LEU A 64 6.99 -2.61 6.41
C LEU A 64 6.67 -3.88 5.64
N LEU A 65 5.62 -3.86 4.81
CA LEU A 65 5.27 -5.01 3.98
C LEU A 65 6.38 -5.32 2.99
N TYR A 66 6.99 -4.30 2.38
CA TYR A 66 8.13 -4.47 1.50
C TYR A 66 9.31 -5.14 2.22
N TRP A 67 9.63 -4.72 3.45
CA TRP A 67 10.67 -5.36 4.27
C TRP A 67 10.31 -6.78 4.66
N ALA A 68 9.06 -7.02 5.04
CA ALA A 68 8.57 -8.35 5.36
C ALA A 68 8.77 -9.32 4.20
N ILE A 69 8.60 -8.88 2.96
CA ILE A 69 8.83 -9.71 1.78
C ILE A 69 10.32 -9.85 1.44
N ASN A 70 11.10 -8.77 1.47
CA ASN A 70 12.43 -8.73 0.86
C ASN A 70 13.61 -8.93 1.84
N LYS A 71 13.41 -8.81 3.15
CA LYS A 71 14.50 -8.96 4.14
C LYS A 71 14.94 -10.42 4.24
N THR A 72 16.09 -10.77 3.68
CA THR A 72 16.65 -12.12 3.86
C THR A 72 17.49 -12.19 5.14
N ASN A 73 17.16 -13.09 6.06
CA ASN A 73 17.95 -13.45 7.24
C ASN A 73 17.70 -14.93 7.58
N ARG A 74 18.77 -15.72 7.77
CA ARG A 74 18.72 -17.16 8.12
C ARG A 74 17.81 -17.45 9.32
N GLU A 75 17.71 -16.52 10.27
CA GLU A 75 16.82 -16.68 11.42
C GLU A 75 15.34 -16.51 11.05
N ILE A 76 15.00 -15.68 10.07
CA ILE A 76 13.62 -15.44 9.63
C ILE A 76 13.21 -16.48 8.56
N ASP A 77 14.17 -16.90 7.73
CA ASP A 77 13.98 -17.68 6.49
C ASP A 77 14.04 -19.21 6.69
N SER A 78 13.81 -19.74 7.90
CA SER A 78 13.72 -21.21 8.09
C SER A 78 12.57 -21.83 7.29
N HIS A 79 11.64 -21.00 6.82
CA HIS A 79 10.52 -21.36 5.95
C HIS A 79 10.72 -20.72 4.58
N ARG A 80 10.56 -21.55 3.54
CA ARG A 80 10.66 -21.29 2.10
C ARG A 80 10.23 -19.88 1.66
N TYR A 81 10.82 -19.42 0.56
CA TYR A 81 10.39 -18.28 -0.26
C TYR A 81 8.87 -18.06 -0.20
N LEU A 82 8.44 -16.84 0.15
CA LEU A 82 7.03 -16.47 0.26
C LEU A 82 6.29 -16.51 -1.09
N ASN A 83 7.05 -16.67 -2.18
CA ASN A 83 6.58 -16.62 -3.57
C ASN A 83 5.71 -15.39 -3.83
N LYS A 84 6.16 -14.23 -3.30
CA LYS A 84 5.53 -12.93 -3.51
C LYS A 84 6.39 -12.10 -4.46
N THR A 85 5.77 -11.61 -5.52
CA THR A 85 6.42 -10.80 -6.55
C THR A 85 5.60 -9.53 -6.79
N ASP A 86 6.29 -8.39 -6.88
CA ASP A 86 5.69 -7.07 -7.05
C ASP A 86 5.71 -6.59 -8.51
N GLY A 87 6.11 -7.46 -9.45
CA GLY A 87 6.21 -7.15 -10.88
C GLY A 87 7.49 -6.39 -11.26
N PHE A 88 8.41 -6.16 -10.32
CA PHE A 88 9.69 -5.54 -10.61
C PHE A 88 10.77 -6.58 -10.94
N ASP A 89 11.62 -6.22 -11.89
CA ASP A 89 12.91 -6.87 -12.13
C ASP A 89 14.02 -5.92 -11.65
N SER A 90 14.73 -6.34 -10.61
CA SER A 90 15.58 -5.44 -9.81
C SER A 90 14.78 -4.20 -9.35
N ASN A 91 15.04 -3.03 -9.91
CA ASN A 91 14.43 -1.76 -9.60
C ASN A 91 13.43 -1.26 -10.65
N TYR A 92 13.20 -1.97 -11.76
CA TYR A 92 12.29 -1.54 -12.83
C TYR A 92 11.03 -2.41 -12.89
N TRP A 93 9.87 -1.80 -12.94
CA TRP A 93 8.61 -2.53 -13.13
C TRP A 93 8.41 -2.90 -14.59
N SER A 94 7.86 -4.10 -14.83
CA SER A 94 7.42 -4.51 -16.16
C SER A 94 6.11 -5.28 -16.08
N GLN A 95 5.21 -4.96 -17.01
CA GLN A 95 3.88 -5.58 -17.09
C GLN A 95 3.92 -7.09 -17.37
N ASP A 96 5.00 -7.58 -18.00
CA ASP A 96 5.15 -8.99 -18.38
C ASP A 96 5.63 -9.88 -17.22
N ARG A 97 5.94 -9.28 -16.07
CA ARG A 97 6.41 -10.00 -14.88
C ARG A 97 5.23 -10.54 -14.09
N SER A 98 5.43 -11.71 -13.48
CA SER A 98 4.49 -12.24 -12.50
C SER A 98 4.36 -11.26 -11.33
N GLN A 99 3.13 -11.00 -10.92
CA GLN A 99 2.83 -10.09 -9.82
C GLN A 99 1.66 -10.62 -9.00
N ASN A 100 1.88 -10.77 -7.70
CA ASN A 100 0.84 -11.11 -6.72
C ASN A 100 0.96 -10.27 -5.43
N LEU A 101 1.84 -9.26 -5.44
CA LEU A 101 1.95 -8.21 -4.43
C LEU A 101 1.68 -6.87 -5.10
N PHE A 102 0.68 -6.14 -4.60
CA PHE A 102 0.14 -4.94 -5.22
C PHE A 102 0.10 -3.79 -4.22
N PHE A 103 0.89 -2.75 -4.47
CA PHE A 103 0.83 -1.50 -3.73
C PHE A 103 -0.15 -0.57 -4.46
N VAL A 104 -1.45 -0.70 -4.18
CA VAL A 104 -2.54 -0.15 -5.01
C VAL A 104 -2.56 1.37 -4.99
N HIS A 105 -2.21 1.97 -3.86
CA HIS A 105 -2.03 3.42 -3.76
C HIS A 105 -0.57 3.82 -3.90
N GLY A 106 0.31 2.92 -4.32
CA GLY A 106 1.75 3.16 -4.36
C GLY A 106 2.42 2.96 -2.99
N GLY A 107 3.60 3.54 -2.82
CA GLY A 107 4.37 3.40 -1.58
C GLY A 107 5.66 4.19 -1.61
N LEU A 108 6.26 4.44 -0.43
CA LEU A 108 7.45 5.28 -0.28
C LEU A 108 8.64 4.77 -1.10
N HIS A 109 8.73 3.46 -1.30
CA HIS A 109 9.81 2.85 -2.08
C HIS A 109 9.56 2.89 -3.59
N LEU A 110 8.41 3.38 -4.08
CA LEU A 110 8.05 3.40 -5.50
C LEU A 110 8.15 4.80 -6.08
N TYR A 111 8.52 4.92 -7.36
CA TYR A 111 8.74 6.20 -8.06
C TYR A 111 8.31 6.09 -9.52
N ASP A 112 7.82 7.20 -10.06
CA ASP A 112 7.53 7.36 -11.48
C ASP A 112 8.51 8.37 -12.06
N THR A 113 9.33 7.97 -13.04
CA THR A 113 10.28 8.87 -13.70
C THR A 113 9.70 9.56 -14.93
N GLY A 114 8.41 9.37 -15.21
CA GLY A 114 7.73 9.77 -16.44
C GLY A 114 7.94 8.80 -17.62
N THR A 115 9.01 8.00 -17.57
CA THR A 115 9.32 6.95 -18.56
C THR A 115 9.16 5.55 -17.98
N ASP A 116 9.58 5.37 -16.72
CA ASP A 116 9.66 4.08 -16.06
C ASP A 116 9.07 4.16 -14.65
N ILE A 117 8.52 3.05 -14.19
CA ILE A 117 8.18 2.89 -12.77
C ILE A 117 9.33 2.16 -12.09
N LYS A 118 9.90 2.81 -11.07
CA LYS A 118 11.07 2.32 -10.35
C LYS A 118 10.76 2.05 -8.88
N LYS A 119 11.56 1.19 -8.25
CA LYS A 119 11.57 1.04 -6.80
C LYS A 119 12.96 1.19 -6.21
N HIS A 120 13.04 1.73 -5.00
CA HIS A 120 14.24 1.67 -4.20
C HIS A 120 14.51 0.25 -3.74
N ILE A 121 15.74 -0.18 -3.93
CA ILE A 121 16.25 -1.44 -3.41
C ILE A 121 17.36 -1.14 -2.42
N TYR A 122 17.50 -2.02 -1.44
CA TYR A 122 18.60 -1.93 -0.49
C TYR A 122 19.86 -2.53 -1.11
N TYR A 123 20.87 -1.70 -1.36
CA TYR A 123 22.20 -2.16 -1.75
C TYR A 123 23.01 -2.46 -0.49
N ARG A 124 23.38 -3.73 -0.28
CA ARG A 124 24.16 -4.16 0.90
C ARG A 124 25.47 -3.40 1.07
N ASP A 125 26.04 -2.92 -0.04
CA ASP A 125 27.36 -2.31 -0.08
C ASP A 125 27.33 -0.80 0.20
N GLU A 126 26.17 -0.15 0.10
CA GLU A 126 26.07 1.33 0.16
C GLU A 126 25.77 1.88 1.55
N ARG A 127 25.41 1.05 2.54
CA ARG A 127 24.96 1.47 3.90
C ARG A 127 23.76 2.44 3.93
N ILE A 128 23.21 2.82 2.79
CA ILE A 128 22.07 3.73 2.63
C ILE A 128 20.78 2.91 2.60
N GLY A 129 19.90 3.14 3.57
CA GLY A 129 18.59 2.50 3.66
C GLY A 129 17.60 3.04 2.63
N ILE A 130 16.46 2.36 2.46
CA ILE A 130 15.38 2.87 1.61
C ILE A 130 14.86 4.21 2.13
N VAL A 131 14.79 4.38 3.45
CA VAL A 131 14.35 5.65 4.07
C VAL A 131 15.32 6.79 3.72
N ASP A 132 16.63 6.53 3.75
CA ASP A 132 17.64 7.52 3.36
C ASP A 132 17.51 7.90 1.87
N GLN A 133 17.30 6.90 0.98
CA GLN A 133 17.06 7.15 -0.45
C GLN A 133 15.77 7.96 -0.70
N VAL A 134 14.71 7.70 0.09
CA VAL A 134 13.46 8.48 0.04
C VAL A 134 13.73 9.93 0.42
N GLN A 135 14.49 10.15 1.50
CA GLN A 135 14.88 11.49 1.95
C GLN A 135 15.66 12.24 0.86
N GLU A 136 16.68 11.62 0.27
CA GLU A 136 17.47 12.21 -0.82
C GLU A 136 16.60 12.57 -2.04
N ASN A 137 15.64 11.72 -2.39
CA ASN A 137 14.71 12.00 -3.47
C ASN A 137 13.79 13.17 -3.17
N LEU A 138 13.23 13.21 -1.96
CA LEU A 138 12.40 14.33 -1.51
C LEU A 138 13.19 15.63 -1.50
N ASP A 139 14.47 15.60 -1.08
CA ASP A 139 15.37 16.75 -1.12
C ASP A 139 15.66 17.25 -2.53
N ALA A 140 15.60 16.37 -3.52
CA ALA A 140 15.72 16.71 -4.93
C ALA A 140 14.38 16.98 -5.63
N GLY A 141 13.29 17.15 -4.88
CA GLY A 141 11.94 17.43 -5.41
C GLY A 141 11.28 16.24 -6.12
N ARG A 142 11.79 15.02 -5.91
CA ARG A 142 11.23 13.77 -6.43
C ARG A 142 10.38 13.11 -5.36
N PHE A 143 9.06 13.14 -5.56
CA PHE A 143 8.12 12.53 -4.62
C PHE A 143 7.93 11.04 -4.94
N PRO A 144 7.76 10.19 -3.91
CA PRO A 144 7.35 8.81 -4.14
C PRO A 144 6.04 8.72 -4.91
N LEU A 145 5.84 7.61 -5.61
CA LEU A 145 4.59 7.26 -6.25
C LEU A 145 3.58 6.90 -5.17
N PHE A 146 2.66 7.82 -4.88
CA PHE A 146 1.49 7.54 -4.03
C PHE A 146 0.23 8.27 -4.51
N VAL A 147 -0.93 7.71 -4.22
CA VAL A 147 -2.27 8.25 -4.56
C VAL A 147 -2.76 9.13 -3.41
N SER A 148 -2.47 10.43 -3.45
CA SER A 148 -2.81 11.41 -2.41
C SER A 148 -4.01 12.28 -2.71
N GLU A 149 -4.71 12.00 -3.81
CA GLU A 149 -5.81 12.85 -4.24
C GLU A 149 -6.91 12.85 -3.15
N PRO A 150 -7.42 14.04 -2.78
CA PRO A 150 -8.24 14.21 -1.58
C PRO A 150 -9.61 13.53 -1.67
N THR A 151 -10.05 13.12 -2.86
CA THR A 151 -11.37 12.55 -3.08
C THR A 151 -11.29 11.32 -3.97
N HIS A 152 -12.19 10.36 -3.72
CA HIS A 152 -12.24 9.09 -4.44
C HIS A 152 -12.55 9.25 -5.94
N GLU A 153 -13.05 10.40 -6.40
CA GLU A 153 -13.28 10.68 -7.82
C GLU A 153 -12.00 11.04 -8.57
N LYS A 154 -11.02 11.64 -7.88
CA LYS A 154 -9.74 12.07 -8.47
C LYS A 154 -8.68 10.97 -8.45
N LYS A 155 -8.73 10.07 -7.45
CA LYS A 155 -7.80 8.92 -7.33
C LYS A 155 -7.78 8.01 -8.58
N PRO A 156 -8.93 7.62 -9.19
CA PRO A 156 -8.96 6.79 -10.39
C PRO A 156 -8.20 7.39 -11.57
N GLN A 157 -8.25 8.72 -11.75
CA GLN A 157 -7.52 9.37 -12.84
C GLN A 157 -6.02 9.12 -12.70
N LYS A 158 -5.42 9.35 -11.54
CA LYS A 158 -3.99 9.06 -11.32
C LYS A 158 -3.67 7.59 -11.47
N ILE A 159 -4.52 6.73 -10.92
CA ILE A 159 -4.35 5.28 -11.01
C ILE A 159 -4.35 4.82 -12.47
N GLU A 160 -5.26 5.32 -13.30
CA GLU A 160 -5.40 4.93 -14.71
C GLU A 160 -4.24 5.42 -15.58
N HIS A 161 -3.67 6.60 -15.27
CA HIS A 161 -2.55 7.17 -16.03
C HIS A 161 -1.19 6.61 -15.64
N ASN A 162 -1.06 5.99 -14.46
CA ASN A 162 0.18 5.32 -14.05
C ASN A 162 0.08 3.81 -14.33
N PRO A 163 0.96 3.22 -15.15
CA PRO A 163 0.79 1.85 -15.60
C PRO A 163 0.91 0.80 -14.47
N TYR A 164 1.73 1.08 -13.45
CA TYR A 164 1.84 0.21 -12.26
C TYR A 164 0.57 0.26 -11.41
N LEU A 165 0.10 1.46 -11.06
CA LEU A 165 -1.11 1.63 -10.25
C LEU A 165 -2.34 1.07 -10.98
N ASN A 166 -2.45 1.30 -12.29
CA ASN A 166 -3.51 0.73 -13.10
C ASN A 166 -3.45 -0.80 -13.09
N ARG A 167 -2.26 -1.42 -13.23
CA ARG A 167 -2.11 -2.87 -13.11
C ARG A 167 -2.62 -3.37 -11.75
N CYS A 168 -2.21 -2.74 -10.65
CA CYS A 168 -2.69 -3.08 -9.31
C CYS A 168 -4.22 -2.99 -9.21
N TYR A 169 -4.80 -1.93 -9.76
CA TYR A 169 -6.25 -1.69 -9.73
C TYR A 169 -7.05 -2.66 -10.62
N GLN A 170 -6.54 -3.04 -11.80
CA GLN A 170 -7.18 -4.08 -12.63
C GLN A 170 -7.05 -5.47 -12.02
N SER A 171 -5.97 -5.74 -11.28
CA SER A 171 -5.82 -7.00 -10.53
C SER A 171 -6.89 -7.16 -9.44
N LEU A 172 -7.33 -6.08 -8.78
CA LEU A 172 -8.48 -6.13 -7.84
C LEU A 172 -9.76 -6.60 -8.53
N LYS A 173 -10.04 -6.09 -9.74
CA LYS A 173 -11.22 -6.50 -10.54
C LYS A 173 -11.15 -7.96 -10.97
N SER A 174 -9.95 -8.51 -11.06
CA SER A 174 -9.72 -9.87 -11.54
C SER A 174 -9.74 -10.90 -10.40
N LEU A 175 -9.98 -10.46 -9.16
CA LEU A 175 -10.07 -11.33 -7.99
C LEU A 175 -11.23 -12.33 -8.07
N ASP A 176 -11.04 -13.43 -7.36
CA ASP A 176 -11.95 -14.57 -7.29
C ASP A 176 -11.87 -15.21 -5.88
N GLY A 177 -12.93 -15.88 -5.46
CA GLY A 177 -12.98 -16.59 -4.18
C GLY A 177 -13.21 -15.69 -2.97
N VAL A 178 -12.33 -15.79 -1.97
CA VAL A 178 -12.47 -15.17 -0.65
C VAL A 178 -11.44 -14.05 -0.46
N LEU A 179 -11.91 -12.88 -0.03
CA LEU A 179 -11.07 -11.72 0.27
C LEU A 179 -11.05 -11.44 1.77
N TYR A 180 -9.89 -11.10 2.31
CA TYR A 180 -9.73 -10.62 3.69
C TYR A 180 -9.27 -9.17 3.66
N ILE A 181 -9.98 -8.29 4.38
CA ILE A 181 -9.67 -6.87 4.52
C ILE A 181 -9.18 -6.62 5.95
N HIS A 182 -7.90 -6.26 6.06
CA HIS A 182 -7.24 -5.96 7.34
C HIS A 182 -6.87 -4.49 7.44
N GLY A 183 -7.15 -3.86 8.59
CA GLY A 183 -6.64 -2.53 8.94
C GLY A 183 -7.29 -1.36 8.20
N HIS A 184 -8.31 -1.59 7.38
CA HIS A 184 -9.02 -0.54 6.65
C HIS A 184 -10.12 0.11 7.51
N SER A 185 -10.30 1.43 7.42
CA SER A 185 -11.32 2.13 8.22
C SER A 185 -12.76 1.92 7.73
N MET A 186 -12.90 1.44 6.49
CA MET A 186 -14.17 1.32 5.76
C MET A 186 -14.88 2.68 5.63
N ASP A 187 -14.11 3.76 5.47
CA ASP A 187 -14.65 5.07 5.13
C ASP A 187 -14.71 5.26 3.59
N ASP A 188 -15.37 6.33 3.15
CA ASP A 188 -15.68 6.66 1.76
C ASP A 188 -14.47 7.11 0.93
N ASN A 189 -13.39 7.55 1.57
CA ASN A 189 -12.14 7.97 0.91
C ASN A 189 -11.58 6.96 -0.11
N ASP A 190 -11.87 5.67 0.08
CA ASP A 190 -11.38 4.57 -0.77
C ASP A 190 -12.52 3.79 -1.44
N MET A 191 -13.64 4.47 -1.70
CA MET A 191 -14.81 3.88 -2.37
C MET A 191 -14.45 3.18 -3.70
N HIS A 192 -13.50 3.72 -4.46
CA HIS A 192 -13.04 3.12 -5.72
C HIS A 192 -12.52 1.69 -5.54
N ILE A 193 -11.93 1.36 -4.38
CA ILE A 193 -11.46 0.01 -4.06
C ILE A 193 -12.65 -0.95 -3.91
N PHE A 194 -13.69 -0.54 -3.18
CA PHE A 194 -14.90 -1.35 -3.00
C PHE A 194 -15.68 -1.52 -4.30
N GLU A 195 -15.76 -0.46 -5.12
CA GLU A 195 -16.34 -0.55 -6.46
C GLU A 195 -15.61 -1.56 -7.34
N GLN A 196 -14.27 -1.60 -7.24
CA GLN A 196 -13.47 -2.55 -7.99
C GLN A 196 -13.62 -3.99 -7.48
N ILE A 197 -13.71 -4.18 -6.16
CA ILE A 197 -14.03 -5.48 -5.55
C ILE A 197 -15.41 -5.97 -6.00
N LYS A 198 -16.43 -5.09 -6.04
CA LYS A 198 -17.76 -5.45 -6.55
C LYS A 198 -17.73 -5.90 -8.02
N LYS A 199 -16.81 -5.38 -8.83
CA LYS A 199 -16.66 -5.83 -10.23
C LYS A 199 -15.95 -7.18 -10.37
N SER A 200 -15.39 -7.73 -9.29
CA SER A 200 -14.68 -9.02 -9.28
C SER A 200 -15.61 -10.22 -9.11
N ARG A 201 -15.02 -11.43 -9.09
CA ARG A 201 -15.72 -12.70 -8.82
C ARG A 201 -15.64 -13.12 -7.34
N VAL A 202 -15.16 -12.25 -6.46
CA VAL A 202 -15.16 -12.49 -5.01
C VAL A 202 -16.59 -12.77 -4.54
N SER A 203 -16.76 -13.90 -3.85
CA SER A 203 -18.04 -14.35 -3.30
C SER A 203 -18.14 -14.15 -1.79
N LYS A 204 -17.01 -13.96 -1.11
CA LYS A 204 -16.99 -13.72 0.34
C LYS A 204 -15.89 -12.75 0.74
N VAL A 205 -16.23 -11.80 1.61
CA VAL A 205 -15.31 -10.82 2.18
C VAL A 205 -15.33 -10.93 3.70
N TYR A 206 -14.16 -11.14 4.29
CA TYR A 206 -13.95 -11.05 5.74
C TYR A 206 -13.35 -9.68 6.08
N VAL A 207 -13.98 -8.94 6.98
CA VAL A 207 -13.50 -7.63 7.43
C VAL A 207 -13.10 -7.69 8.90
N VAL A 208 -11.86 -7.32 9.20
CA VAL A 208 -11.36 -7.33 10.57
C VAL A 208 -11.99 -6.21 11.41
N ILE A 209 -12.28 -6.49 12.67
CA ILE A 209 -12.71 -5.52 13.66
C ILE A 209 -11.71 -5.54 14.83
N PHE A 210 -11.25 -4.35 15.25
CA PHE A 210 -10.32 -4.20 16.35
C PHE A 210 -11.04 -3.71 17.61
N GLY A 211 -10.86 -4.42 18.72
CA GLY A 211 -11.46 -4.09 20.02
C GLY A 211 -12.98 -4.31 20.06
N ASP A 212 -13.70 -3.48 20.82
CA ASP A 212 -15.15 -3.65 21.05
C ASP A 212 -15.95 -3.47 19.75
N PRO A 213 -16.63 -4.52 19.22
CA PRO A 213 -17.40 -4.44 17.98
C PRO A 213 -18.63 -3.50 18.07
N ASN A 214 -19.02 -3.08 19.27
CA ASN A 214 -20.19 -2.23 19.52
C ASN A 214 -19.84 -0.75 19.71
N ASN A 215 -18.55 -0.38 19.75
CA ASN A 215 -18.17 1.03 19.78
C ASN A 215 -18.61 1.75 18.50
N GLU A 216 -18.73 3.07 18.55
CA GLU A 216 -19.26 3.88 17.45
C GLU A 216 -18.48 3.67 16.14
N ARG A 217 -17.14 3.68 16.22
CA ARG A 217 -16.26 3.48 15.07
C ARG A 217 -16.50 2.13 14.39
N ASN A 218 -16.58 1.06 15.16
CA ASN A 218 -16.76 -0.30 14.65
C ASN A 218 -18.18 -0.52 14.13
N ARG A 219 -19.21 0.06 14.77
CA ARG A 219 -20.57 0.05 14.21
C ARG A 219 -20.62 0.74 12.85
N ARG A 220 -19.98 1.91 12.72
CA ARG A 220 -19.89 2.63 11.45
C ARG A 220 -19.14 1.84 10.39
N ALA A 221 -17.96 1.31 10.72
CA ALA A 221 -17.16 0.50 9.80
C ALA A 221 -17.91 -0.74 9.31
N ARG A 222 -18.67 -1.42 10.18
CA ARG A 222 -19.51 -2.57 9.82
C ARG A 222 -20.66 -2.18 8.89
N ALA A 223 -21.39 -1.11 9.21
CA ALA A 223 -22.47 -0.61 8.37
C ALA A 223 -21.96 -0.21 6.97
N ASN A 224 -20.82 0.49 6.93
CA ASN A 224 -20.16 0.87 5.68
C ASN A 224 -19.69 -0.35 4.90
N ALA A 225 -19.07 -1.34 5.53
CA ALA A 225 -18.65 -2.57 4.87
C ALA A 225 -19.82 -3.29 4.19
N LEU A 226 -20.95 -3.44 4.89
CA LEU A 226 -22.17 -4.05 4.34
C LEU A 226 -22.74 -3.24 3.17
N THR A 227 -22.67 -1.91 3.25
CA THR A 227 -23.21 -1.01 2.23
C THR A 227 -22.31 -0.96 0.99
N PHE A 228 -21.02 -0.72 1.17
CA PHE A 228 -20.06 -0.47 0.09
C PHE A 228 -19.78 -1.73 -0.73
N LEU A 229 -19.83 -2.90 -0.09
CA LEU A 229 -19.61 -4.20 -0.74
C LEU A 229 -20.92 -4.89 -1.16
N GLN A 230 -22.09 -4.25 -0.98
CA GLN A 230 -23.36 -4.87 -1.33
C GLN A 230 -23.42 -5.25 -2.82
N LYS A 231 -23.53 -6.55 -3.08
CA LYS A 231 -23.68 -7.12 -4.42
C LYS A 231 -24.34 -8.51 -4.35
N PRO A 232 -25.19 -8.90 -5.31
CA PRO A 232 -25.69 -10.27 -5.39
C PRO A 232 -24.56 -11.32 -5.37
N GLY A 233 -24.68 -12.31 -4.47
CA GLY A 233 -23.73 -13.41 -4.35
C GLY A 233 -22.42 -13.09 -3.63
N LEU A 234 -22.27 -11.87 -3.07
CA LEU A 234 -21.14 -11.50 -2.21
C LEU A 234 -21.60 -11.44 -0.75
N GLU A 235 -21.00 -12.28 0.09
CA GLU A 235 -21.23 -12.31 1.53
C GLU A 235 -20.15 -11.50 2.28
N VAL A 236 -20.55 -10.76 3.32
CA VAL A 236 -19.61 -10.00 4.16
C VAL A 236 -19.71 -10.51 5.60
N GLU A 237 -18.59 -10.97 6.15
CA GLU A 237 -18.45 -11.41 7.54
C GLU A 237 -17.39 -10.60 8.29
N PHE A 238 -17.48 -10.60 9.61
CA PHE A 238 -16.57 -9.87 10.49
C PHE A 238 -15.87 -10.83 11.44
N TYR A 239 -14.60 -10.55 11.75
CA TYR A 239 -13.81 -11.33 12.70
C TYR A 239 -12.93 -10.42 13.56
N ASP A 240 -12.51 -10.93 14.70
CA ASP A 240 -11.68 -10.18 15.65
C ASP A 240 -10.22 -10.13 15.18
N SER A 241 -9.63 -8.95 15.19
CA SER A 241 -8.19 -8.71 15.01
C SER A 241 -7.29 -9.61 15.86
N ALA A 242 -7.71 -9.98 17.08
CA ALA A 242 -6.95 -10.82 17.99
C ALA A 242 -6.74 -12.24 17.45
N THR A 243 -7.58 -12.72 16.53
CA THR A 243 -7.40 -14.05 15.91
C THR A 243 -6.39 -14.03 14.76
N ALA A 244 -5.91 -12.86 14.34
CA ALA A 244 -4.95 -12.71 13.24
C ALA A 244 -3.96 -11.55 13.51
N PRO A 245 -3.09 -11.69 14.54
CA PRO A 245 -2.17 -10.64 14.91
C PRO A 245 -0.99 -10.57 13.92
N LEU A 246 -1.03 -9.63 12.97
CA LEU A 246 -0.05 -9.49 11.89
C LEU A 246 1.39 -9.24 12.37
N TRP A 247 1.56 -8.39 13.39
CA TRP A 247 2.87 -7.88 13.84
C TRP A 247 3.12 -8.10 15.34
N ALA A 248 2.49 -9.11 15.94
CA ALA A 248 2.74 -9.52 17.32
C ALA A 248 4.05 -10.29 17.47
#